data_AF-A0A975CSY9-F1
#
_entry.id   AF-A0A975CSY9-F1
#
_cell.length_a   1.000
_cell.length_b   1.000
_cell.length_c   1.000
_cell.angle_alpha   90.00
_cell.angle_beta   90.00
_cell.angle_gamma   90.00
#
_symmetry.space_group_name_H-M   'P 1'
#
loop_
_entity.id
_entity.type
_entity.pdbx_description
1 polymer ?
#
loop_
_entity_poly.entity_id
_entity_poly.type
_entity_poly.pdbx_seq_one_letter_code
_entity_poly.pdbx_strand_id
1 'polypeptide(L)'
;MTFTKKIVTILGVALSVSTVLSAQNQIAPSRTEVVIPIHKNEFRNDNCKQRVQGGNPKTINGYMQFNGSMDGNRQVDPQIAIGGGYILHGSNSGLVIYDKKGNFIDGASQRCFNNGIDPKMYYDAHNKMFVFDLWNPWDKAKKKPVNVAVSETNNPNKAWNVYPVSAPNGVDGGGIGYSKKWIAYSFPGGDERTFVLKSKEVKSGKPATVYHFKGSLGHPIFTQDNTEDLYFFEIKGDRFVINKVTSASDGSPVYEEVGNKRHHLKYINYPPQSPQKGTEQKTSSGDRNPKNLVMQGGYIWFSQAVNVEGNSAVQWHQVKTDGTIVQTGLIHKKGTNYIQTTIGVNSNNDVLVGFQETNKNMFISPRMAFRYANDPKGTLKNIVNLGEGRGATNGTSWGDYSGTTVDGDNFKDLWTIQSIANEKGRGETVIVKVPMK
;
A
#
# COMPACT_ATOMS: atom_id res chain seq x y z
N MET A 1 -32.97 72.38 -42.30
CA MET A 1 -33.50 71.06 -42.69
C MET A 1 -32.66 69.99 -42.02
N THR A 2 -33.26 69.31 -41.05
CA THR A 2 -32.64 68.31 -40.18
C THR A 2 -32.42 67.01 -40.96
N PHE A 3 -31.18 66.53 -41.07
CA PHE A 3 -30.91 65.17 -41.54
C PHE A 3 -29.95 64.46 -40.59
N THR A 4 -30.56 63.61 -39.76
CA THR A 4 -29.95 62.56 -38.95
C THR A 4 -29.43 61.46 -39.88
N LYS A 5 -28.16 61.04 -39.77
CA LYS A 5 -27.71 59.75 -40.30
C LYS A 5 -26.86 58.99 -39.27
N LYS A 6 -27.32 57.76 -39.06
CA LYS A 6 -26.95 56.78 -38.05
C LYS A 6 -25.48 56.33 -38.18
N ILE A 7 -24.82 56.20 -37.04
CA ILE A 7 -23.58 55.44 -36.87
C ILE A 7 -23.96 53.95 -36.89
N VAL A 8 -23.35 53.19 -37.81
CA VAL A 8 -23.44 51.72 -37.87
C VAL A 8 -22.24 51.15 -37.12
N THR A 9 -22.51 50.48 -36.00
CA THR A 9 -21.52 49.71 -35.24
C THR A 9 -21.23 48.40 -35.97
N ILE A 10 -19.99 48.22 -36.45
CA ILE A 10 -19.51 46.94 -36.99
C ILE A 10 -19.11 46.07 -35.80
N LEU A 11 -19.89 45.02 -35.55
CA LEU A 11 -19.61 43.98 -34.56
C LEU A 11 -18.56 43.02 -35.15
N GLY A 12 -17.29 43.20 -34.79
CA GLY A 12 -16.23 42.25 -35.12
C GLY A 12 -16.35 41.00 -34.24
N VAL A 13 -16.79 39.89 -34.82
CA VAL A 13 -16.81 38.58 -34.18
C VAL A 13 -15.37 38.08 -34.04
N ALA A 14 -14.84 38.09 -32.83
CA ALA A 14 -13.62 37.38 -32.49
C ALA A 14 -13.92 35.88 -32.47
N LEU A 15 -13.50 35.15 -33.51
CA LEU A 15 -13.43 33.69 -33.45
C LEU A 15 -12.35 33.31 -32.43
N SER A 16 -12.78 32.90 -31.24
CA SER A 16 -11.92 32.18 -30.31
C SER A 16 -11.53 30.86 -30.97
N VAL A 17 -10.25 30.73 -31.31
CA VAL A 17 -9.64 29.46 -31.68
C VAL A 17 -9.64 28.60 -30.42
N SER A 18 -10.66 27.76 -30.28
CA SER A 18 -10.71 26.71 -29.29
C SER A 18 -9.56 25.76 -29.59
N THR A 19 -8.50 25.81 -28.80
CA THR A 19 -7.50 24.75 -28.76
C THR A 19 -8.21 23.47 -28.37
N VAL A 20 -8.40 22.58 -29.34
CA VAL A 20 -8.80 21.19 -29.10
C VAL A 20 -7.66 20.56 -28.31
N LEU A 21 -7.79 20.54 -26.98
CA LEU A 21 -7.03 19.64 -26.12
C LEU A 21 -7.23 18.23 -26.68
N SER A 22 -6.14 17.53 -26.98
CA SER A 22 -6.21 16.14 -27.44
C SER A 22 -7.07 15.35 -26.45
N ALA A 23 -8.13 14.71 -26.93
CA ALA A 23 -8.83 13.71 -26.13
C ALA A 23 -7.79 12.66 -25.71
N GLN A 24 -7.44 12.60 -24.42
CA GLN A 24 -6.66 11.50 -23.90
C GLN A 24 -7.44 10.22 -24.21
N ASN A 25 -6.78 9.24 -24.85
CA ASN A 25 -7.39 7.96 -25.22
C ASN A 25 -7.76 7.21 -23.94
N GLN A 26 -8.97 7.46 -23.44
CA GLN A 26 -9.55 6.71 -22.33
C GLN A 26 -9.83 5.29 -22.80
N ILE A 27 -9.35 4.32 -22.02
CA ILE A 27 -9.48 2.89 -22.33
C ILE A 27 -10.51 2.29 -21.37
N ALA A 28 -11.53 1.67 -21.96
CA ALA A 28 -12.58 0.98 -21.23
C ALA A 28 -12.10 -0.37 -20.67
N PRO A 29 -12.81 -0.94 -19.68
CA PRO A 29 -12.56 -2.29 -19.18
C PRO A 29 -12.71 -3.32 -20.31
N SER A 30 -11.87 -4.36 -20.31
CA SER A 30 -11.96 -5.47 -21.27
C SER A 30 -13.07 -6.45 -20.93
N ARG A 31 -13.43 -6.55 -19.64
CA ARG A 31 -14.47 -7.45 -19.15
C ARG A 31 -15.12 -6.88 -17.90
N THR A 32 -16.38 -7.24 -17.69
CA THR A 32 -17.09 -7.05 -16.42
C THR A 32 -17.62 -8.37 -15.90
N GLU A 33 -17.69 -8.53 -14.57
CA GLU A 33 -18.42 -9.61 -13.92
C GLU A 33 -19.21 -9.08 -12.72
N VAL A 34 -20.29 -9.76 -12.34
CA VAL A 34 -21.03 -9.47 -11.10
C VAL A 34 -20.67 -10.53 -10.08
N VAL A 35 -20.15 -10.09 -8.93
CA VAL A 35 -19.73 -10.98 -7.84
C VAL A 35 -20.72 -10.84 -6.69
N ILE A 36 -21.28 -11.96 -6.25
CA ILE A 36 -22.12 -12.05 -5.05
C ILE A 36 -21.18 -12.25 -3.85
N PRO A 37 -21.23 -11.39 -2.81
CA PRO A 37 -20.35 -11.53 -1.67
C PRO A 37 -20.74 -12.70 -0.78
N ILE A 38 -19.73 -13.23 -0.08
CA ILE A 38 -19.93 -14.02 1.13
C ILE A 38 -20.04 -13.03 2.29
N HIS A 39 -21.26 -12.82 2.78
CA HIS A 39 -21.51 -11.96 3.93
C HIS A 39 -21.18 -12.68 5.23
N LYS A 40 -20.49 -11.97 6.13
CA LYS A 40 -20.19 -12.39 7.50
C LYS A 40 -20.78 -11.34 8.45
N ASN A 41 -21.57 -11.75 9.43
CA ASN A 41 -22.18 -10.83 10.41
C ASN A 41 -21.17 -10.26 11.42
N GLU A 42 -20.01 -10.90 11.53
CA GLU A 42 -18.97 -10.63 12.52
C GLU A 42 -17.59 -11.03 11.98
N PHE A 43 -16.53 -10.56 12.65
CA PHE A 43 -15.15 -10.85 12.26
C PHE A 43 -14.84 -12.36 12.28
N ARG A 44 -15.17 -13.02 13.39
CA ARG A 44 -15.10 -14.47 13.55
C ARG A 44 -16.38 -15.00 14.20
N ASN A 45 -16.80 -16.18 13.77
CA ASN A 45 -17.86 -16.97 14.40
C ASN A 45 -17.26 -18.18 15.13
N ASP A 46 -18.09 -19.02 15.74
CA ASP A 46 -17.64 -20.20 16.50
C ASP A 46 -16.81 -21.20 15.67
N ASN A 47 -17.01 -21.24 14.35
CA ASN A 47 -16.23 -22.08 13.44
C ASN A 47 -14.84 -21.51 13.14
N CYS A 48 -14.58 -20.25 13.50
CA CYS A 48 -13.30 -19.58 13.36
C CYS A 48 -12.68 -19.35 14.74
N LYS A 49 -11.78 -20.26 15.14
CA LYS A 49 -11.09 -20.18 16.43
C LYS A 49 -10.38 -18.83 16.59
N GLN A 50 -10.52 -18.25 17.78
CA GLN A 50 -9.81 -17.03 18.13
C GLN A 50 -8.30 -17.27 18.08
N ARG A 51 -7.62 -16.38 17.37
CA ARG A 51 -6.16 -16.32 17.33
C ARG A 51 -5.71 -15.20 18.26
N VAL A 52 -5.03 -15.55 19.34
CA VAL A 52 -4.46 -14.58 20.28
C VAL A 52 -2.99 -14.36 19.94
N GLN A 53 -2.62 -13.12 19.62
CA GLN A 53 -1.27 -12.74 19.22
C GLN A 53 -0.94 -11.31 19.64
N GLY A 54 0.32 -11.09 19.99
CA GLY A 54 0.85 -9.75 20.20
C GLY A 54 0.24 -9.00 21.39
N GLY A 55 0.18 -7.68 21.27
CA GLY A 55 -0.17 -6.75 22.34
C GLY A 55 1.03 -6.42 23.22
N ASN A 56 0.79 -6.20 24.52
CA ASN A 56 1.79 -5.78 25.50
C ASN A 56 2.41 -4.40 25.21
N PRO A 57 1.60 -3.33 25.22
CA PRO A 57 2.08 -1.99 24.91
C PRO A 57 3.10 -1.50 25.95
N LYS A 58 4.16 -0.90 25.44
CA LYS A 58 5.27 -0.30 26.18
C LYS A 58 5.70 1.00 25.53
N THR A 59 6.38 1.85 26.28
CA THR A 59 7.08 3.00 25.70
C THR A 59 8.55 2.64 25.53
N ILE A 60 9.06 2.69 24.30
CA ILE A 60 10.47 2.41 23.96
C ILE A 60 10.97 3.59 23.14
N ASN A 61 12.10 4.19 23.55
CA ASN A 61 12.69 5.37 22.90
C ASN A 61 11.70 6.54 22.70
N GLY A 62 10.72 6.69 23.59
CA GLY A 62 9.69 7.73 23.53
C GLY A 62 8.47 7.40 22.66
N TYR A 63 8.40 6.20 22.08
CA TYR A 63 7.30 5.77 21.22
C TYR A 63 6.50 4.64 21.85
N MET A 64 5.17 4.67 21.66
CA MET A 64 4.33 3.53 22.00
C MET A 64 4.63 2.39 21.02
N GLN A 65 4.98 1.23 21.57
CA GLN A 65 5.37 0.04 20.86
C GLN A 65 4.68 -1.19 21.47
N PHE A 66 4.23 -2.10 20.62
CA PHE A 66 3.67 -3.39 21.06
C PHE A 66 3.95 -4.49 20.04
N ASN A 67 3.77 -5.74 20.45
CA ASN A 67 4.00 -6.90 19.60
C ASN A 67 2.83 -7.12 18.62
N GLY A 68 3.12 -7.45 17.36
CA GLY A 68 2.12 -7.94 16.40
C GLY A 68 2.09 -9.48 16.37
N SER A 69 2.18 -10.09 15.18
CA SER A 69 2.44 -11.52 15.02
C SER A 69 3.72 -11.95 15.75
N MET A 70 3.61 -13.01 16.55
CA MET A 70 4.71 -13.62 17.34
C MET A 70 5.00 -15.07 16.94
N ASP A 71 4.15 -15.64 16.10
CA ASP A 71 4.18 -17.04 15.69
C ASP A 71 4.96 -17.28 14.40
N GLY A 72 5.64 -16.24 13.90
CA GLY A 72 6.06 -16.20 12.52
C GLY A 72 6.91 -17.40 12.12
N ASN A 73 6.62 -17.88 10.92
CA ASN A 73 7.61 -18.57 10.13
C ASN A 73 8.56 -17.51 9.53
N ARG A 74 9.43 -17.91 8.61
CA ARG A 74 10.43 -17.04 8.02
C ARG A 74 9.89 -15.81 7.27
N GLN A 75 8.70 -15.91 6.70
CA GLN A 75 8.03 -14.86 5.91
C GLN A 75 6.76 -14.45 6.65
N VAL A 76 6.86 -13.42 7.49
CA VAL A 76 5.71 -12.97 8.29
C VAL A 76 4.78 -12.08 7.46
N ASP A 77 5.36 -11.31 6.55
CA ASP A 77 4.67 -10.35 5.67
C ASP A 77 3.67 -9.45 6.40
N PRO A 78 4.15 -8.69 7.40
CA PRO A 78 3.28 -7.82 8.17
C PRO A 78 2.65 -6.71 7.33
N GLN A 79 1.35 -6.56 7.50
CA GLN A 79 0.57 -5.42 7.05
C GLN A 79 -0.16 -4.76 8.22
N ILE A 80 -0.54 -3.50 8.05
CA ILE A 80 -1.27 -2.75 9.08
C ILE A 80 -2.24 -1.76 8.44
N ALA A 81 -3.43 -1.66 9.01
CA ALA A 81 -4.49 -0.71 8.67
C ALA A 81 -5.03 -0.08 9.96
N ILE A 82 -5.25 1.23 9.98
CA ILE A 82 -5.50 1.97 11.23
C ILE A 82 -6.59 3.01 11.03
N GLY A 83 -7.64 2.92 11.86
CA GLY A 83 -8.80 3.82 11.83
C GLY A 83 -9.96 3.30 12.66
N GLY A 84 -11.01 4.10 12.82
CA GLY A 84 -12.19 3.75 13.63
C GLY A 84 -11.92 3.45 15.10
N GLY A 85 -10.78 3.89 15.66
CA GLY A 85 -10.35 3.50 17.00
C GLY A 85 -9.67 2.12 17.10
N TYR A 86 -9.37 1.49 15.96
CA TYR A 86 -8.78 0.15 15.88
C TYR A 86 -7.50 0.09 15.06
N ILE A 87 -6.71 -0.95 15.30
CA ILE A 87 -5.58 -1.36 14.49
C ILE A 87 -5.89 -2.77 13.99
N LEU A 88 -5.94 -2.95 12.67
CA LEU A 88 -6.02 -4.25 12.02
C LEU A 88 -4.62 -4.60 11.48
N HIS A 89 -4.08 -5.71 11.95
CA HIS A 89 -2.80 -6.26 11.53
C HIS A 89 -3.03 -7.57 10.78
N GLY A 90 -2.37 -7.74 9.63
CA GLY A 90 -2.30 -9.01 8.92
C GLY A 90 -0.87 -9.54 8.86
N SER A 91 -0.73 -10.85 8.92
CA SER A 91 0.49 -11.61 8.64
C SER A 91 0.12 -12.89 7.91
N ASN A 92 1.06 -13.62 7.32
CA ASN A 92 0.78 -14.89 6.64
C ASN A 92 0.09 -15.95 7.52
N SER A 93 0.11 -15.78 8.84
CA SER A 93 -0.56 -16.67 9.79
C SER A 93 -1.98 -16.25 10.17
N GLY A 94 -2.40 -15.01 9.91
CA GLY A 94 -3.73 -14.54 10.33
C GLY A 94 -3.90 -13.03 10.37
N LEU A 95 -5.03 -12.64 10.96
CA LEU A 95 -5.46 -11.27 11.18
C LEU A 95 -5.63 -11.04 12.69
N VAL A 96 -5.27 -9.85 13.17
CA VAL A 96 -5.36 -9.48 14.59
C VAL A 96 -5.87 -8.05 14.71
N ILE A 97 -6.78 -7.82 15.64
CA ILE A 97 -7.38 -6.53 15.97
C ILE A 97 -6.85 -6.10 17.33
N TYR A 98 -6.36 -4.86 17.40
CA TYR A 98 -5.99 -4.18 18.63
C TYR A 98 -6.79 -2.88 18.77
N ASP A 99 -6.89 -2.36 20.00
CA ASP A 99 -7.22 -0.96 20.20
C ASP A 99 -6.02 -0.05 19.87
N LYS A 100 -6.25 1.27 19.79
CA LYS A 100 -5.16 2.26 19.56
C LYS A 100 -4.15 2.37 20.71
N LYS A 101 -4.40 1.70 21.83
CA LYS A 101 -3.45 1.61 22.96
C LYS A 101 -2.58 0.35 22.84
N GLY A 102 -2.78 -0.50 21.84
CA GLY A 102 -2.03 -1.73 21.62
C GLY A 102 -2.54 -2.92 22.45
N ASN A 103 -3.74 -2.84 23.04
CA ASN A 103 -4.35 -3.98 23.71
C ASN A 103 -5.01 -4.90 22.68
N PHE A 104 -4.78 -6.21 22.81
CA PHE A 104 -5.44 -7.21 21.98
C PHE A 104 -6.96 -7.16 22.19
N ILE A 105 -7.71 -7.19 21.08
CA ILE A 105 -9.17 -7.29 21.07
C ILE A 105 -9.58 -8.65 20.53
N ASP A 106 -9.15 -8.97 19.31
CA ASP A 106 -9.55 -10.20 18.65
C ASP A 106 -8.57 -10.67 17.58
N GLY A 107 -8.73 -11.89 17.08
CA GLY A 107 -7.93 -12.39 15.97
C GLY A 107 -8.52 -13.63 15.32
N ALA A 108 -8.20 -13.80 14.04
CA ALA A 108 -8.73 -14.87 13.20
C ALA A 108 -7.66 -15.42 12.25
N SER A 109 -7.81 -16.66 11.81
CA SER A 109 -7.06 -17.13 10.64
C SER A 109 -7.63 -16.48 9.38
N GLN A 110 -6.78 -16.20 8.39
CA GLN A 110 -7.22 -15.77 7.04
C GLN A 110 -8.19 -16.77 6.41
N ARG A 111 -8.09 -18.05 6.78
CA ARG A 111 -9.01 -19.10 6.32
C ARG A 111 -10.48 -18.79 6.61
N CYS A 112 -10.74 -17.98 7.63
CA CYS A 112 -12.09 -17.56 8.01
C CYS A 112 -12.71 -16.53 7.03
N PHE A 113 -11.96 -16.05 6.05
CA PHE A 113 -12.35 -15.11 5.00
C PHE A 113 -12.27 -15.74 3.61
N ASN A 114 -12.84 -16.94 3.49
CA ASN A 114 -12.88 -17.73 2.24
C ASN A 114 -11.51 -18.24 1.77
N ASN A 115 -10.65 -18.68 2.71
CA ASN A 115 -9.28 -19.12 2.41
C ASN A 115 -8.41 -18.02 1.81
N GLY A 116 -7.27 -18.41 1.26
CA GLY A 116 -6.27 -17.52 0.70
C GLY A 116 -5.13 -17.19 1.66
N ILE A 117 -4.13 -16.48 1.13
CA ILE A 117 -2.84 -16.17 1.76
C ILE A 117 -2.41 -14.72 1.43
N ASP A 118 -1.29 -14.30 2.02
CA ASP A 118 -0.52 -13.11 1.67
C ASP A 118 -1.37 -11.82 1.59
N PRO A 119 -1.92 -11.34 2.71
CA PRO A 119 -2.80 -10.18 2.70
C PRO A 119 -2.04 -8.92 2.35
N LYS A 120 -2.72 -7.98 1.70
CA LYS A 120 -2.41 -6.55 1.69
C LYS A 120 -3.66 -5.83 2.17
N MET A 121 -3.50 -4.72 2.90
CA MET A 121 -4.63 -4.08 3.59
C MET A 121 -4.44 -2.60 3.79
N TYR A 122 -5.56 -1.92 4.00
CA TYR A 122 -5.60 -0.50 4.35
C TYR A 122 -6.91 -0.18 5.10
N TYR A 123 -6.93 1.02 5.69
CA TYR A 123 -8.14 1.65 6.16
C TYR A 123 -8.54 2.75 5.17
N ASP A 124 -9.72 2.64 4.58
CA ASP A 124 -10.30 3.68 3.72
C ASP A 124 -11.00 4.68 4.63
N ALA A 125 -10.36 5.83 4.85
CA ALA A 125 -10.90 6.89 5.68
C ALA A 125 -12.05 7.67 5.00
N HIS A 126 -12.13 7.65 3.67
CA HIS A 126 -13.23 8.29 2.93
C HIS A 126 -14.54 7.55 3.16
N ASN A 127 -14.46 6.22 3.13
CA ASN A 127 -15.60 5.33 3.29
C ASN A 127 -15.72 4.75 4.70
N LYS A 128 -14.77 5.01 5.60
CA LYS A 128 -14.73 4.52 6.98
C LYS A 128 -14.88 3.00 7.05
N MET A 129 -13.97 2.29 6.37
CA MET A 129 -13.97 0.83 6.30
C MET A 129 -12.54 0.27 6.24
N PHE A 130 -12.38 -0.96 6.71
CA PHE A 130 -11.17 -1.75 6.54
C PHE A 130 -11.30 -2.62 5.30
N VAL A 131 -10.22 -2.75 4.55
CA VAL A 131 -10.17 -3.58 3.36
C VAL A 131 -8.88 -4.38 3.35
N PHE A 132 -8.97 -5.65 2.94
CA PHE A 132 -7.80 -6.46 2.62
C PHE A 132 -8.08 -7.44 1.48
N ASP A 133 -7.04 -7.84 0.76
CA ASP A 133 -7.10 -8.98 -0.16
C ASP A 133 -6.60 -10.27 0.49
N LEU A 134 -7.00 -11.41 -0.08
CA LEU A 134 -6.34 -12.70 0.10
C LEU A 134 -6.24 -13.41 -1.25
N TRP A 135 -5.03 -13.80 -1.64
CA TRP A 135 -4.80 -14.57 -2.86
C TRP A 135 -5.20 -16.03 -2.65
N ASN A 136 -6.08 -16.59 -3.48
CA ASN A 136 -6.46 -18.00 -3.40
C ASN A 136 -5.85 -18.81 -4.56
N PRO A 137 -4.77 -19.57 -4.33
CA PRO A 137 -4.06 -20.28 -5.39
C PRO A 137 -4.82 -21.50 -5.97
N TRP A 138 -5.84 -22.02 -5.27
CA TRP A 138 -6.47 -23.31 -5.58
C TRP A 138 -7.97 -23.37 -5.26
N ASP A 139 -8.79 -22.55 -5.91
CA ASP A 139 -10.23 -22.77 -5.84
C ASP A 139 -10.66 -23.98 -6.69
N LYS A 140 -11.80 -24.60 -6.33
CA LYS A 140 -12.31 -25.80 -7.00
C LYS A 140 -12.56 -25.58 -8.50
N ALA A 141 -12.89 -24.36 -8.91
CA ALA A 141 -13.13 -23.99 -10.29
C ALA A 141 -11.86 -23.62 -11.06
N LYS A 142 -10.69 -23.58 -10.40
CA LYS A 142 -9.39 -23.15 -10.94
C LYS A 142 -9.41 -21.72 -11.52
N LYS A 143 -10.32 -20.86 -11.04
CA LYS A 143 -10.38 -19.44 -11.39
C LYS A 143 -9.36 -18.59 -10.62
N LYS A 144 -8.73 -19.16 -9.59
CA LYS A 144 -7.75 -18.53 -8.68
C LYS A 144 -8.24 -17.19 -8.13
N PRO A 145 -9.33 -17.16 -7.34
CA PRO A 145 -9.94 -15.91 -6.97
C PRO A 145 -9.04 -15.09 -6.06
N VAL A 146 -9.14 -13.77 -6.19
CA VAL A 146 -8.67 -12.81 -5.19
C VAL A 146 -9.86 -12.48 -4.31
N ASN A 147 -9.80 -12.83 -3.04
CA ASN A 147 -10.84 -12.45 -2.07
C ASN A 147 -10.62 -11.00 -1.66
N VAL A 148 -11.48 -10.07 -2.08
CA VAL A 148 -11.49 -8.70 -1.55
C VAL A 148 -12.46 -8.66 -0.37
N ALA A 149 -11.94 -8.55 0.85
CA ALA A 149 -12.72 -8.47 2.08
C ALA A 149 -12.88 -7.02 2.53
N VAL A 150 -14.12 -6.60 2.81
CA VAL A 150 -14.47 -5.22 3.17
C VAL A 150 -15.33 -5.21 4.42
N SER A 151 -14.97 -4.41 5.43
CA SER A 151 -15.84 -4.22 6.60
C SER A 151 -16.98 -3.25 6.28
N GLU A 152 -18.17 -3.49 6.83
CA GLU A 152 -19.33 -2.61 6.59
C GLU A 152 -19.25 -1.28 7.33
N THR A 153 -18.39 -1.21 8.34
CA THR A 153 -18.22 -0.04 9.21
C THR A 153 -16.75 0.18 9.52
N ASN A 154 -16.45 1.24 10.27
CA ASN A 154 -15.13 1.48 10.82
C ASN A 154 -14.79 0.58 12.02
N ASN A 155 -15.63 -0.39 12.36
CA ASN A 155 -15.35 -1.37 13.41
C ASN A 155 -15.04 -2.73 12.75
N PRO A 156 -13.78 -3.19 12.78
CA PRO A 156 -13.39 -4.44 12.15
C PRO A 156 -13.92 -5.68 12.89
N ASN A 157 -14.52 -5.53 14.08
CA ASN A 157 -15.14 -6.63 14.82
C ASN A 157 -16.57 -6.96 14.32
N LYS A 158 -17.14 -6.13 13.45
CA LYS A 158 -18.53 -6.24 12.97
C LYS A 158 -18.59 -6.97 11.61
N ALA A 159 -19.63 -6.71 10.83
CA ALA A 159 -19.88 -7.40 9.58
C ALA A 159 -18.81 -7.13 8.51
N TRP A 160 -18.57 -8.15 7.67
CA TRP A 160 -17.63 -8.15 6.56
C TRP A 160 -18.27 -8.77 5.32
N ASN A 161 -17.86 -8.26 4.16
CA ASN A 161 -18.24 -8.75 2.84
C ASN A 161 -17.02 -9.24 2.10
N VAL A 162 -16.99 -10.51 1.73
CA VAL A 162 -15.88 -11.10 0.97
C VAL A 162 -16.32 -11.31 -0.48
N TYR A 163 -15.65 -10.65 -1.42
CA TYR A 163 -15.89 -10.73 -2.86
C TYR A 163 -14.80 -11.59 -3.52
N PRO A 164 -15.09 -12.85 -3.91
CA PRO A 164 -14.13 -13.70 -4.61
C PRO A 164 -14.08 -13.30 -6.10
N VAL A 165 -13.12 -12.45 -6.46
CA VAL A 165 -12.96 -11.91 -7.82
C VAL A 165 -12.14 -12.87 -8.67
N SER A 166 -12.58 -13.19 -9.89
CA SER A 166 -11.90 -14.15 -10.76
C SER A 166 -10.58 -13.58 -11.30
N ALA A 167 -9.46 -14.30 -11.15
CA ALA A 167 -8.15 -13.91 -11.68
C ALA A 167 -7.53 -15.06 -12.51
N PRO A 168 -8.15 -15.41 -13.66
CA PRO A 168 -7.72 -16.55 -14.45
C PRO A 168 -6.28 -16.39 -14.92
N ASN A 169 -5.48 -17.44 -14.75
CA ASN A 169 -4.03 -17.45 -15.03
C ASN A 169 -3.19 -16.45 -14.22
N GLY A 170 -3.79 -15.79 -13.23
CA GLY A 170 -3.05 -14.94 -12.30
C GLY A 170 -2.08 -15.76 -11.43
N VAL A 171 -1.10 -15.05 -10.90
CA VAL A 171 -0.06 -15.51 -10.00
C VAL A 171 -0.03 -14.59 -8.77
N ASP A 172 0.41 -15.14 -7.65
CA ASP A 172 0.61 -14.39 -6.41
C ASP A 172 1.62 -13.25 -6.58
N GLY A 173 1.56 -12.25 -5.69
CA GLY A 173 2.39 -11.05 -5.72
C GLY A 173 1.65 -9.78 -6.14
N GLY A 174 0.31 -9.77 -6.01
CA GLY A 174 -0.51 -8.60 -6.31
C GLY A 174 -0.40 -7.46 -5.28
N GLY A 175 -1.04 -6.35 -5.59
CA GLY A 175 -1.14 -5.17 -4.73
C GLY A 175 -2.55 -4.59 -4.76
N ILE A 176 -3.00 -4.08 -3.62
CA ILE A 176 -4.32 -3.47 -3.44
C ILE A 176 -4.16 -1.96 -3.25
N GLY A 177 -5.14 -1.18 -3.67
CA GLY A 177 -5.18 0.26 -3.41
C GLY A 177 -6.59 0.84 -3.50
N TYR A 178 -6.73 2.12 -3.22
CA TYR A 178 -8.04 2.76 -3.14
C TYR A 178 -8.02 4.25 -3.45
N SER A 179 -9.18 4.76 -3.85
CA SER A 179 -9.57 6.16 -3.82
C SER A 179 -10.90 6.30 -3.09
N LYS A 180 -11.47 7.50 -3.05
CA LYS A 180 -12.79 7.72 -2.47
C LYS A 180 -13.87 6.83 -3.09
N LYS A 181 -13.72 6.46 -4.37
CA LYS A 181 -14.74 5.74 -5.14
C LYS A 181 -14.36 4.31 -5.47
N TRP A 182 -13.08 4.04 -5.69
CA TRP A 182 -12.63 2.77 -6.25
C TRP A 182 -11.76 2.01 -5.27
N ILE A 183 -11.93 0.69 -5.26
CA ILE A 183 -10.93 -0.27 -4.78
C ILE A 183 -10.30 -0.88 -6.03
N ALA A 184 -8.98 -1.04 -6.06
CA ALA A 184 -8.31 -1.77 -7.12
C ALA A 184 -7.40 -2.85 -6.59
N TYR A 185 -7.17 -3.83 -7.47
CA TYR A 185 -6.15 -4.84 -7.30
C TYR A 185 -5.42 -5.05 -8.62
N SER A 186 -4.10 -5.11 -8.56
CA SER A 186 -3.25 -5.48 -9.70
C SER A 186 -2.43 -6.72 -9.35
N PHE A 187 -2.26 -7.66 -10.28
CA PHE A 187 -1.55 -8.92 -10.04
C PHE A 187 -0.77 -9.39 -11.28
N PRO A 188 0.30 -10.20 -11.11
CA PRO A 188 1.02 -10.79 -12.23
C PRO A 188 0.27 -11.97 -12.86
N GLY A 189 0.59 -12.29 -14.12
CA GLY A 189 0.03 -13.44 -14.85
C GLY A 189 -1.37 -13.20 -15.44
N GLY A 190 -1.65 -13.85 -16.57
CA GLY A 190 -2.92 -13.66 -17.31
C GLY A 190 -2.96 -12.39 -18.17
N ASP A 191 -4.04 -12.26 -18.94
CA ASP A 191 -4.24 -11.15 -19.89
C ASP A 191 -4.80 -9.90 -19.19
N GLU A 192 -5.65 -10.09 -18.20
CA GLU A 192 -6.29 -9.04 -17.40
C GLU A 192 -5.64 -9.05 -16.03
N ARG A 193 -4.84 -8.02 -15.76
CA ARG A 193 -3.95 -7.99 -14.59
C ARG A 193 -4.30 -6.88 -13.61
N THR A 194 -5.41 -6.20 -13.84
CA THR A 194 -5.95 -5.19 -12.94
C THR A 194 -7.48 -5.23 -12.96
N PHE A 195 -8.11 -5.15 -11.81
CA PHE A 195 -9.55 -4.91 -11.71
C PHE A 195 -9.87 -3.80 -10.71
N VAL A 196 -11.04 -3.19 -10.88
CA VAL A 196 -11.60 -2.19 -9.94
C VAL A 196 -13.03 -2.53 -9.52
N LEU A 197 -13.39 -2.15 -8.30
CA LEU A 197 -14.74 -2.23 -7.72
C LEU A 197 -15.13 -0.86 -7.15
N LYS A 198 -16.43 -0.56 -7.08
CA LYS A 198 -16.93 0.66 -6.42
C LYS A 198 -17.01 0.45 -4.91
N SER A 199 -16.34 1.29 -4.12
CA SER A 199 -16.33 1.23 -2.65
C SER A 199 -17.74 1.21 -2.05
N LYS A 200 -18.66 2.01 -2.59
CA LYS A 200 -20.06 2.06 -2.15
C LYS A 200 -20.81 0.75 -2.37
N GLU A 201 -20.56 0.05 -3.48
CA GLU A 201 -21.21 -1.23 -3.79
C GLU A 201 -20.72 -2.31 -2.84
N VAL A 202 -19.39 -2.46 -2.74
CA VAL A 202 -18.78 -3.53 -1.95
C VAL A 202 -19.04 -3.39 -0.45
N LYS A 203 -19.12 -2.15 0.05
CA LYS A 203 -19.46 -1.86 1.45
C LYS A 203 -20.90 -2.25 1.80
N SER A 204 -21.82 -2.26 0.83
CA SER A 204 -23.24 -2.53 1.06
C SER A 204 -23.62 -3.99 1.28
N GLY A 205 -22.67 -4.92 1.06
CA GLY A 205 -22.90 -6.37 1.14
C GLY A 205 -23.82 -6.95 0.07
N LYS A 206 -24.06 -6.20 -1.01
CA LYS A 206 -24.85 -6.62 -2.16
C LYS A 206 -23.95 -7.10 -3.31
N PRO A 207 -24.50 -7.79 -4.33
CA PRO A 207 -23.73 -8.07 -5.53
C PRO A 207 -23.09 -6.80 -6.11
N ALA A 208 -21.82 -6.88 -6.46
CA ALA A 208 -21.03 -5.74 -6.95
C ALA A 208 -20.49 -6.03 -8.35
N THR A 209 -20.37 -4.99 -9.18
CA THR A 209 -19.76 -5.12 -10.50
C THR A 209 -18.24 -4.94 -10.39
N VAL A 210 -17.50 -5.89 -10.94
CA VAL A 210 -16.05 -5.85 -11.10
C VAL A 210 -15.71 -5.50 -12.53
N TYR A 211 -14.82 -4.54 -12.73
CA TYR A 211 -14.36 -4.09 -14.03
C TYR A 211 -12.89 -4.48 -14.20
N HIS A 212 -12.60 -5.31 -15.19
CA HIS A 212 -11.27 -5.85 -15.48
C HIS A 212 -10.62 -5.08 -16.63
N PHE A 213 -9.33 -4.77 -16.49
CA PHE A 213 -8.53 -4.10 -17.51
C PHE A 213 -7.47 -5.05 -18.07
N LYS A 214 -7.25 -4.96 -19.39
CA LYS A 214 -6.19 -5.69 -20.07
C LYS A 214 -4.81 -5.15 -19.64
N GLY A 215 -3.89 -6.07 -19.35
CA GLY A 215 -2.57 -5.73 -18.84
C GLY A 215 -2.62 -5.23 -17.39
N SER A 216 -1.45 -4.85 -16.88
CA SER A 216 -1.34 -4.24 -15.56
C SER A 216 -1.35 -2.73 -15.73
N LEU A 217 -2.13 -2.03 -14.90
CA LEU A 217 -2.09 -0.57 -14.81
C LEU A 217 -0.93 -0.09 -13.91
N GLY A 218 -0.19 -1.00 -13.27
CA GLY A 218 0.81 -0.70 -12.24
C GLY A 218 0.31 -1.05 -10.83
N HIS A 219 1.10 -0.70 -9.82
CA HIS A 219 0.73 -0.87 -8.41
C HIS A 219 -0.33 0.18 -8.03
N PRO A 220 -1.52 -0.21 -7.57
CA PRO A 220 -2.56 0.73 -7.16
C PRO A 220 -2.12 1.51 -5.91
N ILE A 221 -2.42 2.80 -5.88
CA ILE A 221 -1.93 3.72 -4.85
C ILE A 221 -2.99 3.89 -3.75
N PHE A 222 -2.56 3.98 -2.50
CA PHE A 222 -3.41 4.42 -1.38
C PHE A 222 -3.67 5.92 -1.49
N THR A 223 -4.81 6.28 -2.07
CA THR A 223 -5.17 7.67 -2.37
C THR A 223 -5.88 8.31 -1.18
N GLN A 224 -5.09 8.92 -0.29
CA GLN A 224 -5.57 9.60 0.91
C GLN A 224 -6.22 10.95 0.56
N ASP A 225 -5.81 11.56 -0.54
CA ASP A 225 -6.41 12.80 -1.04
C ASP A 225 -7.90 12.60 -1.35
N ASN A 226 -8.70 13.64 -1.13
CA ASN A 226 -10.15 13.63 -1.36
C ASN A 226 -10.48 13.72 -2.86
N THR A 227 -10.21 12.65 -3.59
CA THR A 227 -10.51 12.48 -5.01
C THR A 227 -11.19 11.14 -5.29
N GLU A 228 -12.07 11.12 -6.29
CA GLU A 228 -12.65 9.87 -6.79
C GLU A 228 -11.66 9.11 -7.68
N ASP A 229 -10.71 9.79 -8.31
CA ASP A 229 -9.74 9.17 -9.22
C ASP A 229 -8.80 8.24 -8.46
N LEU A 230 -8.51 7.09 -9.04
CA LEU A 230 -7.56 6.13 -8.49
C LEU A 230 -6.34 6.03 -9.38
N TYR A 231 -5.16 6.12 -8.77
CA TYR A 231 -3.89 6.15 -9.49
C TYR A 231 -3.13 4.85 -9.32
N PHE A 232 -2.31 4.55 -10.31
CA PHE A 232 -1.46 3.38 -10.39
C PHE A 232 -0.07 3.82 -10.83
N PHE A 233 0.96 3.14 -10.32
CA PHE A 233 2.35 3.50 -10.57
C PHE A 233 3.18 2.26 -10.93
N GLU A 234 4.06 2.39 -11.92
CA GLU A 234 5.04 1.38 -12.28
C GLU A 234 6.38 2.03 -12.65
N ILE A 235 7.49 1.38 -12.25
CA ILE A 235 8.82 1.68 -12.78
C ILE A 235 9.09 0.75 -13.96
N LYS A 236 8.98 1.29 -15.18
CA LYS A 236 9.15 0.53 -16.42
C LYS A 236 10.46 0.91 -17.09
N GLY A 237 11.49 0.11 -16.86
CA GLY A 237 12.83 0.39 -17.37
C GLY A 237 13.39 1.65 -16.72
N ASP A 238 13.60 2.71 -17.51
CA ASP A 238 14.10 4.00 -17.04
C ASP A 238 13.00 5.07 -16.85
N ARG A 239 11.72 4.65 -16.85
CA ARG A 239 10.56 5.53 -16.82
C ARG A 239 9.64 5.24 -15.64
N PHE A 240 9.05 6.29 -15.09
CA PHE A 240 7.85 6.20 -14.28
C PHE A 240 6.63 6.27 -15.20
N VAL A 241 5.77 5.26 -15.09
CA VAL A 241 4.48 5.18 -15.78
C VAL A 241 3.39 5.31 -14.73
N ILE A 242 2.45 6.22 -14.97
CA ILE A 242 1.37 6.55 -14.05
C ILE A 242 0.07 6.49 -14.84
N ASN A 243 -0.82 5.60 -14.40
CA ASN A 243 -2.15 5.45 -14.95
C ASN A 243 -3.18 5.96 -13.94
N LYS A 244 -4.32 6.42 -14.44
CA LYS A 244 -5.42 6.94 -13.62
C LYS A 244 -6.73 6.32 -14.08
N VAL A 245 -7.44 5.66 -13.17
CA VAL A 245 -8.83 5.24 -13.35
C VAL A 245 -9.74 6.38 -12.89
N THR A 246 -10.65 6.79 -13.77
CA THR A 246 -11.68 7.79 -13.52
C THR A 246 -13.05 7.29 -14.02
N SER A 247 -14.09 8.10 -13.89
CA SER A 247 -15.44 7.76 -14.39
C SER A 247 -15.66 8.36 -15.77
N ALA A 248 -16.14 7.55 -16.71
CA ALA A 248 -16.74 8.05 -17.94
C ALA A 248 -18.10 8.72 -17.64
N SER A 249 -18.70 9.33 -18.66
CA SER A 249 -19.99 10.04 -18.54
C SER A 249 -21.15 9.15 -18.07
N ASP A 250 -21.08 7.85 -18.33
CA ASP A 250 -22.06 6.85 -17.89
C ASP A 250 -21.76 6.29 -16.47
N GLY A 251 -20.68 6.73 -15.83
CA GLY A 251 -20.25 6.26 -14.52
C GLY A 251 -19.51 4.92 -14.52
N SER A 252 -19.20 4.36 -15.69
CA SER A 252 -18.27 3.22 -15.82
C SER A 252 -16.83 3.68 -15.62
N PRO A 253 -15.93 2.82 -15.11
CA PRO A 253 -14.52 3.18 -14.97
C PRO A 253 -13.81 3.13 -16.33
N VAL A 254 -13.00 4.12 -16.62
CA VAL A 254 -12.05 4.15 -17.74
C VAL A 254 -10.68 4.50 -17.18
N TYR A 255 -9.60 4.07 -17.85
CA TYR A 255 -8.26 4.50 -17.48
C TYR A 255 -7.57 5.28 -18.59
N GLU A 256 -6.66 6.15 -18.18
CA GLU A 256 -5.76 6.89 -19.08
C GLU A 256 -4.34 6.94 -18.48
N GLU A 257 -3.34 6.97 -19.36
CA GLU A 257 -1.95 7.26 -18.96
C GLU A 257 -1.83 8.77 -18.72
N VAL A 258 -1.45 9.15 -17.50
CA VAL A 258 -1.30 10.55 -17.07
C VAL A 258 0.15 10.96 -16.83
N GLY A 259 1.05 9.98 -16.72
CA GLY A 259 2.47 10.22 -16.53
C GLY A 259 3.29 9.14 -17.23
N ASN A 260 4.27 9.55 -18.01
CA ASN A 260 5.20 8.65 -18.67
C ASN A 260 6.53 9.37 -18.84
N LYS A 261 7.34 9.38 -17.78
CA LYS A 261 8.49 10.27 -17.66
C LYS A 261 9.76 9.51 -17.31
N ARG A 262 10.85 9.84 -17.98
CA ARG A 262 12.17 9.29 -17.65
C ARG A 262 12.56 9.75 -16.25
N HIS A 263 12.90 8.80 -15.38
CA HIS A 263 13.09 9.10 -13.95
C HIS A 263 14.52 9.56 -13.61
N HIS A 264 15.51 9.27 -14.46
CA HIS A 264 16.92 9.62 -14.26
C HIS A 264 17.55 9.19 -12.91
N LEU A 265 16.88 8.32 -12.15
CA LEU A 265 17.43 7.72 -10.94
C LEU A 265 18.78 7.05 -11.19
N LYS A 266 19.75 7.38 -10.32
CA LYS A 266 21.09 6.77 -10.32
C LYS A 266 21.07 5.31 -9.86
N TYR A 267 20.23 4.99 -8.87
CA TYR A 267 20.18 3.68 -8.22
C TYR A 267 18.86 2.98 -8.58
N ILE A 268 18.92 1.99 -9.46
CA ILE A 268 17.74 1.26 -9.99
C ILE A 268 17.91 -0.26 -9.99
N ASN A 269 19.07 -0.73 -9.53
CA ASN A 269 19.40 -2.14 -9.52
C ASN A 269 18.81 -2.81 -8.28
N TYR A 270 18.40 -4.06 -8.45
CA TYR A 270 17.94 -4.90 -7.35
C TYR A 270 18.97 -4.93 -6.21
N PRO A 271 18.52 -4.83 -4.95
CA PRO A 271 19.41 -4.90 -3.80
C PRO A 271 20.06 -6.29 -3.72
N PRO A 272 21.34 -6.39 -3.31
CA PRO A 272 21.96 -7.68 -3.07
C PRO A 272 21.37 -8.33 -1.82
N GLN A 273 21.52 -9.65 -1.67
CA GLN A 273 21.21 -10.32 -0.40
C GLN A 273 22.13 -9.81 0.72
N SER A 274 21.57 -9.71 1.93
CA SER A 274 22.24 -9.09 3.07
C SER A 274 22.89 -10.09 4.02
N PRO A 275 24.10 -9.82 4.55
CA PRO A 275 24.74 -10.64 5.59
C PRO A 275 24.06 -10.44 6.95
N GLN A 276 24.21 -11.42 7.83
CA GLN A 276 23.68 -11.46 9.20
C GLN A 276 24.74 -12.04 10.16
N LYS A 277 24.66 -11.69 11.45
CA LYS A 277 25.63 -12.13 12.46
C LYS A 277 25.74 -13.65 12.58
N GLY A 278 26.96 -14.14 12.73
CA GLY A 278 27.23 -15.52 13.15
C GLY A 278 26.99 -16.61 12.11
N THR A 279 26.82 -16.24 10.83
CA THR A 279 26.66 -17.20 9.72
C THR A 279 27.05 -16.57 8.38
N GLU A 280 27.40 -17.41 7.41
CA GLU A 280 27.64 -16.99 6.01
C GLU A 280 26.34 -16.93 5.19
N GLN A 281 25.24 -17.51 5.71
CA GLN A 281 23.94 -17.46 5.06
C GLN A 281 23.43 -16.01 4.97
N LYS A 282 22.98 -15.61 3.78
CA LYS A 282 22.44 -14.27 3.52
C LYS A 282 20.91 -14.27 3.48
N THR A 283 20.32 -13.12 3.77
CA THR A 283 18.87 -12.89 3.76
C THR A 283 18.41 -12.01 2.60
N SER A 284 17.12 -12.10 2.21
CA SER A 284 16.53 -11.21 1.21
C SER A 284 16.46 -9.78 1.73
N SER A 285 16.67 -8.82 0.84
CA SER A 285 16.75 -7.39 1.17
C SER A 285 15.50 -6.58 0.79
N GLY A 286 14.59 -7.18 0.02
CA GLY A 286 13.41 -6.51 -0.53
C GLY A 286 13.51 -6.28 -2.02
N ASP A 287 12.63 -5.44 -2.54
CA ASP A 287 12.43 -5.21 -3.97
C ASP A 287 12.73 -3.75 -4.35
N ARG A 288 13.19 -3.56 -5.59
CA ARG A 288 13.34 -2.24 -6.20
C ARG A 288 12.00 -1.67 -6.68
N ASN A 289 11.00 -2.52 -6.89
CA ASN A 289 9.65 -2.12 -7.22
C ASN A 289 8.93 -1.72 -5.93
N PRO A 290 8.44 -0.49 -5.81
CA PRO A 290 7.78 -0.04 -4.60
C PRO A 290 6.46 -0.79 -4.36
N LYS A 291 6.10 -0.90 -3.09
CA LYS A 291 4.84 -1.46 -2.62
C LYS A 291 4.20 -0.49 -1.63
N ASN A 292 2.88 -0.54 -1.47
CA ASN A 292 2.13 0.30 -0.52
C ASN A 292 2.37 1.80 -0.76
N LEU A 293 2.28 2.24 -2.02
CA LEU A 293 2.47 3.65 -2.40
C LEU A 293 1.33 4.51 -1.86
N VAL A 294 1.64 5.76 -1.54
CA VAL A 294 0.66 6.70 -0.97
C VAL A 294 0.52 7.91 -1.87
N MET A 295 -0.73 8.35 -2.12
CA MET A 295 -0.99 9.69 -2.63
C MET A 295 -1.47 10.59 -1.51
N GLN A 296 -0.72 11.67 -1.30
CA GLN A 296 -0.97 12.68 -0.28
C GLN A 296 -0.46 14.04 -0.76
N GLY A 297 -1.32 15.06 -0.68
CA GLY A 297 -1.00 16.43 -1.04
C GLY A 297 -0.78 16.65 -2.54
N GLY A 298 -1.42 15.83 -3.39
CA GLY A 298 -1.24 15.84 -4.85
C GLY A 298 0.06 15.19 -5.34
N TYR A 299 0.76 14.46 -4.47
CA TYR A 299 2.00 13.76 -4.78
C TYR A 299 1.88 12.28 -4.51
N ILE A 300 2.57 11.49 -5.34
CA ILE A 300 2.83 10.07 -5.13
C ILE A 300 4.11 9.93 -4.31
N TRP A 301 4.04 9.16 -3.24
CA TRP A 301 5.12 8.86 -2.32
C TRP A 301 5.39 7.36 -2.30
N PHE A 302 6.66 6.99 -2.40
CA PHE A 302 7.07 5.59 -2.33
C PHE A 302 8.51 5.45 -1.82
N SER A 303 8.82 4.26 -1.32
CA SER A 303 10.18 3.84 -1.03
C SER A 303 10.48 2.49 -1.71
N GLN A 304 11.76 2.25 -1.95
CA GLN A 304 12.27 1.06 -2.62
C GLN A 304 13.62 0.64 -2.00
N ALA A 305 13.91 -0.66 -2.04
CA ALA A 305 15.23 -1.18 -1.70
C ALA A 305 16.08 -1.24 -2.97
N VAL A 306 17.29 -0.66 -2.93
CA VAL A 306 18.19 -0.56 -4.10
C VAL A 306 19.60 -0.95 -3.74
N ASN A 307 20.39 -1.37 -4.74
CA ASN A 307 21.82 -1.59 -4.57
C ASN A 307 22.58 -0.25 -4.59
N VAL A 308 23.25 0.05 -3.47
CA VAL A 308 24.23 1.13 -3.36
C VAL A 308 25.54 0.55 -2.84
N GLU A 309 26.59 0.59 -3.67
CA GLU A 309 27.93 0.13 -3.31
C GLU A 309 27.98 -1.30 -2.75
N GLY A 310 27.13 -2.19 -3.29
CA GLY A 310 27.07 -3.60 -2.88
C GLY A 310 26.29 -3.85 -1.58
N ASN A 311 25.58 -2.85 -1.06
CA ASN A 311 24.66 -2.98 0.09
C ASN A 311 23.22 -2.67 -0.35
N SER A 312 22.25 -3.27 0.34
CA SER A 312 20.86 -2.82 0.26
C SER A 312 20.71 -1.47 0.96
N ALA A 313 20.12 -0.50 0.27
CA ALA A 313 19.82 0.82 0.78
C ALA A 313 18.34 1.15 0.56
N VAL A 314 17.81 2.09 1.35
CA VAL A 314 16.45 2.61 1.14
C VAL A 314 16.55 3.90 0.34
N GLN A 315 15.86 3.93 -0.79
CA GLN A 315 15.62 5.16 -1.55
C GLN A 315 14.13 5.50 -1.49
N TRP A 316 13.80 6.76 -1.24
CA TRP A 316 12.42 7.22 -1.16
C TRP A 316 12.19 8.48 -1.98
N HIS A 317 10.96 8.68 -2.44
CA HIS A 317 10.63 9.69 -3.43
C HIS A 317 9.33 10.42 -3.12
N GLN A 318 9.28 11.68 -3.55
CA GLN A 318 8.07 12.44 -3.78
C GLN A 318 7.98 12.74 -5.27
N VAL A 319 6.89 12.35 -5.92
CA VAL A 319 6.73 12.46 -7.37
C VAL A 319 5.36 13.08 -7.68
N LYS A 320 5.30 13.96 -8.68
CA LYS A 320 4.03 14.47 -9.22
C LYS A 320 3.33 13.39 -10.05
N THR A 321 2.04 13.55 -10.30
CA THR A 321 1.25 12.61 -11.12
C THR A 321 1.68 12.53 -12.59
N ASP A 322 2.50 13.48 -13.08
CA ASP A 322 3.14 13.43 -14.40
C ASP A 322 4.49 12.67 -14.42
N GLY A 323 4.94 12.15 -13.27
CA GLY A 323 6.21 11.46 -13.10
C GLY A 323 7.40 12.36 -12.75
N THR A 324 7.19 13.66 -12.55
CA THR A 324 8.26 14.58 -12.14
C THR A 324 8.69 14.34 -10.70
N ILE A 325 9.97 14.04 -10.49
CA ILE A 325 10.55 13.94 -9.15
C ILE A 325 10.63 15.34 -8.51
N VAL A 326 10.07 15.47 -7.31
CA VAL A 326 10.17 16.67 -6.47
C VAL A 326 11.35 16.57 -5.50
N GLN A 327 11.52 15.39 -4.91
CA GLN A 327 12.65 15.06 -4.06
C GLN A 327 12.89 13.56 -4.01
N THR A 328 14.15 13.21 -3.75
CA THR A 328 14.61 11.87 -3.48
C THR A 328 15.48 11.93 -2.22
N GLY A 329 15.31 10.98 -1.31
CA GLY A 329 16.23 10.77 -0.20
C GLY A 329 16.82 9.36 -0.21
N LEU A 330 17.92 9.19 0.53
CA LEU A 330 18.69 7.95 0.59
C LEU A 330 19.09 7.63 2.02
N ILE A 331 18.84 6.40 2.45
CA ILE A 331 19.38 5.81 3.68
C ILE A 331 20.41 4.77 3.26
N HIS A 332 21.69 5.08 3.44
CA HIS A 332 22.81 4.22 3.08
C HIS A 332 23.96 4.41 4.06
N LYS A 333 24.60 3.29 4.41
CA LYS A 333 25.83 3.24 5.18
C LYS A 333 26.64 2.05 4.71
N LYS A 334 27.89 2.29 4.30
CA LYS A 334 28.79 1.24 3.81
C LYS A 334 28.93 0.11 4.83
N GLY A 335 28.70 -1.13 4.40
CA GLY A 335 28.78 -2.32 5.25
C GLY A 335 27.53 -2.61 6.08
N THR A 336 26.48 -1.79 5.95
CA THR A 336 25.17 -1.99 6.55
C THR A 336 24.11 -2.12 5.47
N ASN A 337 23.10 -2.96 5.71
CA ASN A 337 22.00 -3.17 4.78
C ASN A 337 20.68 -2.73 5.42
N TYR A 338 19.92 -1.93 4.66
CA TYR A 338 18.57 -1.50 5.01
C TYR A 338 17.59 -2.19 4.07
N ILE A 339 16.64 -2.91 4.63
CA ILE A 339 15.83 -3.90 3.91
C ILE A 339 14.33 -3.69 4.19
N GLN A 340 13.49 -4.20 3.28
CA GLN A 340 12.02 -4.27 3.43
C GLN A 340 11.36 -2.92 3.81
N THR A 341 11.65 -1.87 3.04
CA THR A 341 11.16 -0.53 3.34
C THR A 341 9.69 -0.32 3.01
N THR A 342 9.03 0.53 3.79
CA THR A 342 7.73 1.14 3.48
C THR A 342 7.70 2.61 3.84
N ILE A 343 6.69 3.33 3.36
CA ILE A 343 6.50 4.76 3.58
C ILE A 343 5.06 5.06 3.98
N GLY A 344 4.87 6.04 4.87
CA GLY A 344 3.57 6.62 5.19
C GLY A 344 3.68 8.13 5.25
N VAL A 345 2.62 8.83 4.84
CA VAL A 345 2.60 10.30 4.74
C VAL A 345 1.31 10.81 5.35
N ASN A 346 1.40 11.82 6.20
CA ASN A 346 0.24 12.40 6.88
C ASN A 346 -0.30 13.64 6.13
N SER A 347 -1.40 14.21 6.62
CA SER A 347 -2.04 15.40 6.04
C SER A 347 -1.17 16.66 6.03
N ASN A 348 -0.12 16.72 6.86
CA ASN A 348 0.86 17.80 6.86
C ASN A 348 1.97 17.60 5.81
N ASN A 349 1.99 16.47 5.09
CA ASN A 349 3.11 15.99 4.28
C ASN A 349 4.39 15.67 5.09
N ASP A 350 4.23 15.32 6.36
CA ASP A 350 5.29 14.67 7.10
C ASP A 350 5.38 13.21 6.67
N VAL A 351 6.59 12.65 6.68
CA VAL A 351 6.88 11.33 6.12
C VAL A 351 7.51 10.45 7.17
N LEU A 352 7.02 9.22 7.30
CA LEU A 352 7.64 8.13 8.05
C LEU A 352 8.11 7.06 7.07
N VAL A 353 9.34 6.61 7.24
CA VAL A 353 9.92 5.50 6.49
C VAL A 353 10.26 4.39 7.48
N GLY A 354 9.55 3.28 7.39
CA GLY A 354 9.85 2.05 8.14
C GLY A 354 10.77 1.14 7.33
N PHE A 355 11.69 0.45 8.00
CA PHE A 355 12.60 -0.51 7.39
C PHE A 355 13.26 -1.38 8.46
N GLN A 356 14.09 -2.34 8.04
CA GLN A 356 14.89 -3.16 8.93
C GLN A 356 16.37 -2.99 8.62
N GLU A 357 17.23 -3.18 9.62
CA GLU A 357 18.68 -3.09 9.51
C GLU A 357 19.31 -4.45 9.76
N THR A 358 20.30 -4.83 8.94
CA THR A 358 21.09 -6.04 9.15
C THR A 358 22.51 -5.89 8.57
N ASN A 359 23.47 -6.59 9.17
CA ASN A 359 24.85 -6.69 8.69
C ASN A 359 25.57 -7.86 9.37
N LYS A 360 26.86 -8.04 9.05
CA LYS A 360 27.70 -9.12 9.62
C LYS A 360 27.81 -9.14 11.16
N ASN A 361 27.47 -8.05 11.84
CA ASN A 361 27.60 -7.89 13.29
C ASN A 361 26.25 -7.84 14.03
N MET A 362 25.11 -7.88 13.32
CA MET A 362 23.77 -7.83 13.92
C MET A 362 22.77 -8.76 13.22
N PHE A 363 21.65 -9.01 13.89
CA PHE A 363 20.52 -9.72 13.30
C PHE A 363 19.52 -8.72 12.73
N ILE A 364 18.49 -9.23 12.03
CA ILE A 364 17.50 -8.36 11.40
C ILE A 364 16.68 -7.64 12.47
N SER A 365 16.78 -6.31 12.46
CA SER A 365 16.33 -5.45 13.55
C SER A 365 15.50 -4.29 13.01
N PRO A 366 14.31 -4.00 13.58
CA PRO A 366 13.41 -2.99 13.05
C PRO A 366 13.91 -1.56 13.32
N ARG A 367 13.70 -0.68 12.35
CA ARG A 367 14.11 0.73 12.36
C ARG A 367 13.03 1.61 11.77
N MET A 368 13.13 2.90 12.04
CA MET A 368 12.39 3.93 11.32
C MET A 368 13.20 5.20 11.21
N ALA A 369 12.84 6.05 10.25
CA ALA A 369 13.28 7.43 10.17
C ALA A 369 12.13 8.28 9.63
N PHE A 370 12.08 9.55 9.98
CA PHE A 370 10.99 10.43 9.58
C PHE A 370 11.49 11.83 9.24
N ARG A 371 10.65 12.62 8.59
CA ARG A 371 10.85 14.05 8.35
C ARG A 371 9.57 14.81 8.56
N TYR A 372 9.69 16.07 8.93
CA TYR A 372 8.60 17.03 8.80
C TYR A 372 8.59 17.65 7.40
N ALA A 373 7.45 18.17 6.98
CA ALA A 373 7.32 18.81 5.66
C ALA A 373 8.33 19.97 5.46
N ASN A 374 8.63 20.72 6.52
CA ASN A 374 9.56 21.85 6.53
C ASN A 374 11.04 21.46 6.67
N ASP A 375 11.38 20.19 6.92
CA ASP A 375 12.77 19.74 6.90
C ASP A 375 13.36 19.90 5.47
N PRO A 376 14.68 20.13 5.30
CA PRO A 376 15.31 20.21 3.99
C PRO A 376 14.91 19.04 3.07
N LYS A 377 14.62 19.32 1.79
CA LYS A 377 14.22 18.30 0.81
C LYS A 377 15.25 17.18 0.71
N GLY A 378 14.78 15.95 0.55
CA GLY A 378 15.61 14.75 0.41
C GLY A 378 16.27 14.26 1.71
N THR A 379 15.99 14.91 2.85
CA THR A 379 16.53 14.50 4.15
C THR A 379 15.49 13.82 5.03
N LEU A 380 15.98 12.94 5.90
CA LEU A 380 15.27 12.35 7.03
C LEU A 380 16.05 12.66 8.31
N LYS A 381 15.37 12.67 9.45
CA LYS A 381 16.02 12.72 10.77
C LYS A 381 16.76 11.41 11.07
N ASN A 382 17.50 11.42 12.18
CA ASN A 382 18.27 10.26 12.63
C ASN A 382 17.40 9.00 12.75
N ILE A 383 17.99 7.86 12.41
CA ILE A 383 17.34 6.55 12.51
C ILE A 383 17.01 6.25 13.98
N VAL A 384 15.77 5.84 14.22
CA VAL A 384 15.29 5.39 15.53
C VAL A 384 15.33 3.85 15.56
N ASN A 385 15.88 3.33 16.66
CA ASN A 385 15.92 1.90 16.95
C ASN A 385 14.58 1.45 17.56
N LEU A 386 13.96 0.40 16.99
CA LEU A 386 12.68 -0.17 17.46
C LEU A 386 12.85 -1.55 18.13
N GLY A 387 14.09 -2.04 18.26
CA GLY A 387 14.42 -3.34 18.83
C GLY A 387 15.61 -3.99 18.14
N GLU A 388 16.18 -5.01 18.78
CA GLU A 388 17.30 -5.79 18.25
C GLU A 388 16.85 -7.23 17.99
N GLY A 389 17.13 -7.73 16.79
CA GLY A 389 16.97 -9.15 16.47
C GLY A 389 17.91 -10.01 17.31
N ARG A 390 17.56 -11.29 17.49
CA ARG A 390 18.25 -12.20 18.42
C ARG A 390 18.79 -13.48 17.80
N GLY A 391 18.51 -13.74 16.51
CA GLY A 391 18.96 -14.96 15.84
C GLY A 391 19.13 -14.78 14.34
N ALA A 392 20.02 -15.58 13.77
CA ALA A 392 20.23 -15.65 12.33
C ALA A 392 19.10 -16.43 11.66
N THR A 393 18.62 -15.93 10.54
CA THR A 393 17.63 -16.60 9.71
C THR A 393 18.28 -17.74 8.91
N ASN A 394 17.50 -18.67 8.39
CA ASN A 394 18.03 -19.81 7.62
C ASN A 394 18.35 -19.51 6.13
N GLY A 395 18.30 -18.25 5.67
CA GLY A 395 18.76 -17.79 4.33
C GLY A 395 17.88 -18.15 3.12
N THR A 396 17.69 -17.22 2.15
CA THR A 396 16.64 -17.08 1.05
C THR A 396 15.49 -16.03 1.17
N SER A 397 14.27 -16.29 1.69
CA SER A 397 13.20 -15.26 1.88
C SER A 397 12.92 -14.81 3.33
N TRP A 398 12.82 -13.50 3.62
CA TRP A 398 12.52 -12.94 4.96
C TRP A 398 11.13 -12.29 5.08
N GLY A 399 10.29 -12.57 4.09
CA GLY A 399 9.09 -11.80 3.80
C GLY A 399 9.41 -10.63 2.88
N ASP A 400 8.44 -10.24 2.09
CA ASP A 400 8.52 -9.20 1.07
C ASP A 400 7.72 -7.94 1.42
N TYR A 401 7.19 -7.89 2.65
CA TYR A 401 6.31 -6.84 3.11
C TYR A 401 6.67 -6.33 4.50
N SER A 402 6.39 -5.05 4.69
CA SER A 402 6.23 -4.36 5.96
C SER A 402 5.11 -3.34 5.77
N GLY A 403 4.78 -2.56 6.79
CA GLY A 403 3.69 -1.58 6.67
C GLY A 403 4.02 -0.26 7.33
N THR A 404 3.72 0.84 6.67
CA THR A 404 3.72 2.18 7.26
C THR A 404 2.46 2.89 6.78
N THR A 405 1.67 3.48 7.66
CA THR A 405 0.37 4.09 7.32
C THR A 405 0.07 5.30 8.18
N VAL A 406 -0.76 6.20 7.67
CA VAL A 406 -1.40 7.24 8.48
C VAL A 406 -2.51 6.65 9.34
N ASP A 407 -2.71 7.26 10.50
CA ASP A 407 -3.89 7.03 11.31
C ASP A 407 -5.12 7.66 10.64
N GLY A 408 -6.06 6.83 10.17
CA GLY A 408 -7.25 7.28 9.46
C GLY A 408 -8.26 8.06 10.31
N ASP A 409 -8.08 8.16 11.64
CA ASP A 409 -8.96 8.93 12.52
C ASP A 409 -8.53 10.40 12.64
N ASN A 410 -7.21 10.66 12.63
CA ASN A 410 -6.67 12.00 12.85
C ASN A 410 -5.82 12.55 11.70
N PHE A 411 -5.48 11.70 10.70
CA PHE A 411 -4.69 12.05 9.53
C PHE A 411 -3.32 12.67 9.84
N LYS A 412 -2.82 12.53 11.07
CA LYS A 412 -1.59 13.17 11.56
C LYS A 412 -0.60 12.14 12.05
N ASP A 413 -1.01 11.28 12.98
CA ASP A 413 -0.16 10.25 13.53
C ASP A 413 0.20 9.24 12.44
N LEU A 414 1.45 8.81 12.44
CA LEU A 414 1.94 7.78 11.55
C LEU A 414 2.23 6.53 12.36
N TRP A 415 2.11 5.38 11.72
CA TRP A 415 2.36 4.09 12.35
C TRP A 415 3.20 3.22 11.43
N THR A 416 4.04 2.37 12.01
CA THR A 416 4.85 1.39 11.27
C THR A 416 4.75 0.03 11.94
N ILE A 417 4.75 -1.02 11.12
CA ILE A 417 4.94 -2.39 11.53
C ILE A 417 6.16 -2.96 10.80
N GLN A 418 7.07 -3.55 11.56
CA GLN A 418 8.33 -4.08 11.05
C GLN A 418 8.60 -5.48 11.60
N SER A 419 9.21 -6.33 10.78
CA SER A 419 9.68 -7.65 11.22
C SER A 419 10.93 -7.54 12.09
N ILE A 420 11.08 -8.45 13.04
CA ILE A 420 12.24 -8.60 13.92
C ILE A 420 12.60 -10.09 14.04
N ALA A 421 13.89 -10.43 14.03
CA ALA A 421 14.32 -11.82 14.20
C ALA A 421 14.32 -12.26 15.66
N ASN A 422 13.64 -13.35 15.97
CA ASN A 422 13.71 -13.96 17.30
C ASN A 422 14.92 -14.89 17.47
N GLU A 423 15.07 -15.48 18.65
CA GLU A 423 16.20 -16.35 19.02
C GLU A 423 16.37 -17.57 18.10
N LYS A 424 15.27 -18.00 17.46
CA LYS A 424 15.26 -19.12 16.50
C LYS A 424 15.45 -18.66 15.05
N GLY A 425 15.73 -17.38 14.82
CA GLY A 425 15.85 -16.81 13.48
C GLY A 425 14.54 -16.71 12.71
N ARG A 426 13.39 -16.78 13.40
CA ARG A 426 12.05 -16.63 12.82
C ARG A 426 11.58 -15.19 12.97
N GLY A 427 10.68 -14.76 12.09
CA GLY A 427 10.13 -13.41 12.17
C GLY A 427 9.09 -13.27 13.27
N GLU A 428 9.20 -12.20 14.04
CA GLU A 428 8.13 -11.62 14.84
C GLU A 428 7.90 -10.19 14.34
N THR A 429 6.91 -9.48 14.87
CA THR A 429 6.61 -8.12 14.41
C THR A 429 6.44 -7.15 15.56
N VAL A 430 6.83 -5.91 15.29
CA VAL A 430 6.75 -4.79 16.21
C VAL A 430 5.91 -3.71 15.54
N ILE A 431 4.86 -3.25 16.24
CA ILE A 431 4.00 -2.14 15.82
C ILE A 431 4.37 -0.92 16.66
N VAL A 432 4.54 0.23 16.00
CA VAL A 432 4.97 1.48 16.64
C VAL A 432 4.08 2.63 16.20
N LYS A 433 3.59 3.41 17.18
CA LYS A 433 2.96 4.71 16.95
C LYS A 433 4.03 5.80 16.92
N VAL A 434 3.98 6.65 15.91
CA VAL A 434 4.82 7.84 15.76
C VAL A 434 3.92 9.08 15.77
N PRO A 435 3.78 9.74 16.94
CA PRO A 435 3.07 11.00 17.01
C PRO A 435 3.77 12.06 16.18
N MET A 436 3.07 12.63 15.20
CA MET A 436 3.59 13.73 14.38
C MET A 436 3.07 15.05 14.94
N LYS A 437 3.88 16.10 14.80
CA LYS A 437 3.61 17.41 15.42
C LYS A 437 2.62 18.24 14.62
#